data_AF-A0A7S3X2L4-F1
#
_entry.id   AF-A0A7S3X2L4-F1
#
_cell.length_a   1.000
_cell.length_b   1.000
_cell.length_c   1.000
_cell.angle_alpha   90.00
_cell.angle_beta   90.00
_cell.angle_gamma   90.00
#
_symmetry.space_group_name_H-M   'P 1'
#
loop_
_entity.id
_entity.type
_entity.pdbx_description
1 polymer ?
#
loop_
_entity_poly.entity_id
_entity_poly.type
_entity_poly.pdbx_seq_one_letter_code
_entity_poly.pdbx_strand_id
1 'polypeptide(L)'
;QIVSSSGEGAFTGEVSAAQLKDFGVQWTLIGHSERRTKYGETDEVCAAKVEQAQAAGVGIIFCIGELLEEREGNKTDEVNERMLKAVIPKISDWKKVVIAYEPVWAIGTGKVATPEQAQDAHEAIRKMLLKATSEEVADGVRILYGGSVSPDNCKELSGKPDIDGFLVGGASLKPTFTDIISACVPPIPLKKPKFSKVDALDPRSRGVTINAKVVKAAESVGADLTEVVVGDETGTVTLSLRGVSAGVCEVGKTVRIQNAHVVMVKGYIRLAVDKWAALKPTDEEVGEVSTKKDVSAVEYELAVA
;
A
#
# COMPACT_ATOMS: atom_id res chain seq x y z
N GLN A 1 -2.68 20.43 1.29
CA GLN A 1 -4.02 20.75 0.77
C GLN A 1 -4.00 21.88 -0.27
N ILE A 2 -2.94 22.70 -0.33
CA ILE A 2 -2.77 23.74 -1.35
C ILE A 2 -1.27 23.93 -1.60
N VAL A 3 -0.94 24.45 -2.78
CA VAL A 3 0.36 24.99 -3.13
C VAL A 3 0.15 26.31 -3.88
N SER A 4 1.08 27.25 -3.74
CA SER A 4 1.01 28.54 -4.41
C SER A 4 1.32 28.43 -5.90
N SER A 5 0.72 29.31 -6.71
CA SER A 5 1.01 29.45 -8.14
C SER A 5 2.29 30.27 -8.41
N SER A 6 2.77 31.04 -7.44
CA SER A 6 3.73 32.14 -7.69
C SER A 6 5.17 31.86 -7.22
N GLY A 7 5.48 30.63 -6.80
CA GLY A 7 6.81 30.25 -6.30
C GLY A 7 7.17 30.92 -4.96
N GLU A 8 8.46 31.09 -4.67
CA GLU A 8 8.92 31.84 -3.49
C GLU A 8 8.89 33.35 -3.76
N GLY A 9 8.46 34.15 -2.78
CA GLY A 9 8.44 35.60 -2.92
C GLY A 9 7.50 36.31 -1.96
N ALA A 10 7.13 37.54 -2.34
CA ALA A 10 6.26 38.42 -1.56
C ALA A 10 4.77 38.05 -1.69
N PHE A 11 4.42 36.82 -1.30
CA PHE A 11 3.07 36.26 -1.35
C PHE A 11 2.61 35.88 0.07
N THR A 12 2.37 36.89 0.91
CA THR A 12 2.00 36.68 2.31
C THR A 12 0.77 35.79 2.45
N GLY A 13 0.90 34.70 3.23
CA GLY A 13 -0.16 33.72 3.49
C GLY A 13 -0.12 32.50 2.57
N GLU A 14 0.71 32.51 1.53
CA GLU A 14 0.87 31.39 0.61
C GLU A 14 2.00 30.43 1.03
N VAL A 15 1.93 29.18 0.55
CA VAL A 15 2.95 28.15 0.76
C VAL A 15 3.48 27.67 -0.60
N SER A 16 4.78 27.78 -0.82
CA SER A 16 5.43 27.40 -2.08
C SER A 16 5.67 25.88 -2.18
N ALA A 17 5.84 25.38 -3.40
CA ALA A 17 6.19 23.97 -3.62
C ALA A 17 7.57 23.60 -3.02
N ALA A 18 8.50 24.56 -2.97
CA ALA A 18 9.80 24.40 -2.33
C ALA A 18 9.68 24.18 -0.82
N GLN A 19 8.81 24.95 -0.15
CA GLN A 19 8.53 24.78 1.29
C GLN A 19 7.89 23.42 1.59
N LEU A 20 6.96 22.95 0.74
CA LEU A 20 6.39 21.60 0.90
C LEU A 20 7.47 20.52 0.82
N LYS A 21 8.36 20.62 -0.18
CA LYS A 21 9.46 19.67 -0.36
C LYS A 21 10.43 19.69 0.81
N ASP A 22 10.81 20.86 1.29
CA ASP A 22 11.71 21.03 2.44
C ASP A 22 11.13 20.37 3.70
N PHE A 23 9.82 20.50 3.92
CA PHE A 23 9.11 19.84 5.02
C PHE A 23 8.92 18.33 4.84
N GLY A 24 9.37 17.75 3.72
CA GLY A 24 9.21 16.33 3.41
C GLY A 24 7.81 15.95 2.90
N VAL A 25 6.97 16.93 2.55
CA VAL A 25 5.65 16.68 1.96
C VAL A 25 5.81 16.23 0.52
N GLN A 26 5.26 15.05 0.20
CA GLN A 26 5.42 14.42 -1.11
C GLN A 26 4.30 14.74 -2.09
N TRP A 27 3.12 15.15 -1.60
CA TRP A 27 1.91 15.33 -2.41
C TRP A 27 1.16 16.61 -2.04
N THR A 28 0.52 17.23 -3.02
CA THR A 28 -0.41 18.35 -2.82
C THR A 28 -1.69 18.18 -3.62
N LEU A 29 -2.77 18.80 -3.14
CA LEU A 29 -4.04 18.92 -3.87
C LEU A 29 -4.00 20.20 -4.70
N ILE A 30 -4.51 20.14 -5.93
CA ILE A 30 -4.65 21.30 -6.81
C ILE A 30 -6.03 21.25 -7.46
N GLY A 31 -6.74 22.38 -7.48
CA GLY A 31 -8.03 22.49 -8.16
C GLY A 31 -9.19 21.83 -7.43
N HIS A 32 -9.07 21.53 -6.14
CA HIS A 32 -10.19 21.01 -5.33
C HIS A 32 -11.41 21.92 -5.49
N SER A 33 -12.60 21.33 -5.62
CA SER A 33 -13.87 22.03 -5.88
C SER A 33 -14.10 23.25 -4.99
N GLU A 34 -13.75 23.18 -3.70
CA GLU A 34 -13.85 24.31 -2.77
C GLU A 34 -12.91 25.48 -3.12
N ARG A 35 -11.72 25.21 -3.64
CA ARG A 35 -10.77 26.25 -4.05
C ARG A 35 -11.27 26.97 -5.29
N ARG A 36 -11.86 26.22 -6.23
CA ARG A 36 -12.50 26.78 -7.43
C ARG A 36 -13.72 27.62 -7.08
N THR A 37 -14.62 27.08 -6.27
CA THR A 37 -15.93 27.71 -5.98
C THR A 37 -15.87 28.81 -4.92
N LYS A 38 -15.09 28.62 -3.84
CA LYS A 38 -15.02 29.57 -2.71
C LYS A 38 -13.90 30.60 -2.84
N TYR A 39 -12.84 30.28 -3.58
CA TYR A 39 -11.65 31.12 -3.71
C TYR A 39 -11.31 31.53 -5.15
N GLY A 40 -12.14 31.12 -6.13
CA GLY A 40 -12.02 31.59 -7.51
C GLY A 40 -10.81 31.07 -8.27
N GLU A 41 -10.24 29.93 -7.88
CA GLU A 41 -9.11 29.35 -8.63
C GLU A 41 -9.55 28.86 -10.01
N THR A 42 -9.05 29.53 -11.06
CA THR A 42 -9.34 29.20 -12.46
C THR A 42 -8.48 28.03 -12.96
N ASP A 43 -8.77 27.55 -14.17
CA ASP A 43 -7.99 26.51 -14.83
C ASP A 43 -6.53 26.96 -15.07
N GLU A 44 -6.31 28.25 -15.36
CA GLU A 44 -4.99 28.85 -15.52
C GLU A 44 -4.21 28.90 -14.21
N VAL A 45 -4.88 29.24 -13.10
CA VAL A 45 -4.26 29.22 -11.76
C VAL A 45 -3.87 27.79 -11.39
N CYS A 46 -4.73 26.82 -11.68
CA CYS A 46 -4.44 25.42 -11.44
C CYS A 46 -3.26 24.93 -12.29
N ALA A 47 -3.19 25.30 -13.57
CA ALA A 47 -2.09 24.97 -14.46
C ALA A 47 -0.75 25.54 -13.94
N ALA A 48 -0.75 26.78 -13.48
CA ALA A 48 0.43 27.40 -12.86
C ALA A 48 0.87 26.65 -11.59
N LYS A 49 -0.07 26.24 -10.73
CA LYS A 49 0.24 25.45 -9.52
C LYS A 49 0.81 24.06 -9.87
N VAL A 50 0.28 23.42 -10.91
CA VAL A 50 0.79 22.13 -11.41
C VAL A 50 2.24 22.28 -11.85
N GLU A 51 2.54 23.31 -12.62
CA GLU A 51 3.91 23.62 -13.09
C GLU A 51 4.87 23.81 -11.91
N GLN A 52 4.47 24.57 -10.88
CA GLN A 52 5.28 24.78 -9.67
C GLN A 52 5.52 23.47 -8.90
N ALA A 53 4.48 22.65 -8.70
CA ALA A 53 4.61 21.39 -7.97
C ALA A 53 5.52 20.39 -8.72
N GLN A 54 5.32 20.24 -10.03
CA GLN A 54 6.11 19.37 -10.89
C GLN A 54 7.59 19.80 -10.93
N ALA A 55 7.86 21.11 -11.05
CA ALA A 55 9.22 21.65 -11.02
C ALA A 55 9.94 21.38 -9.69
N ALA A 56 9.21 21.42 -8.56
CA ALA A 56 9.76 21.06 -7.25
C ALA A 56 9.91 19.54 -7.05
N GLY A 57 9.26 18.73 -7.90
CA GLY A 57 9.19 17.28 -7.77
C GLY A 57 8.18 16.80 -6.72
N VAL A 58 7.21 17.64 -6.36
CA VAL A 58 6.08 17.31 -5.48
C VAL A 58 4.97 16.71 -6.33
N GLY A 59 4.44 15.57 -5.91
CA GLY A 59 3.31 14.92 -6.58
C GLY A 59 2.02 15.71 -6.47
N ILE A 60 1.15 15.57 -7.46
CA ILE A 60 -0.12 16.28 -7.54
C ILE A 60 -1.29 15.30 -7.51
N ILE A 61 -2.32 15.66 -6.75
CA ILE A 61 -3.67 15.13 -6.90
C ILE A 61 -4.48 16.28 -7.51
N PHE A 62 -4.74 16.20 -8.81
CA PHE A 62 -5.45 17.22 -9.55
C PHE A 62 -6.95 16.92 -9.57
N CYS A 63 -7.72 17.81 -8.95
CA CYS A 63 -9.16 17.66 -8.81
C CYS A 63 -9.89 18.32 -10.00
N ILE A 64 -10.84 17.57 -10.56
CA ILE A 64 -11.71 18.00 -11.65
C ILE A 64 -13.14 17.58 -11.37
N GLY A 65 -14.10 18.25 -11.97
CA GLY A 65 -15.50 17.86 -11.87
C GLY A 65 -16.45 19.01 -12.07
N GLU A 66 -17.69 18.66 -12.38
CA GLU A 66 -18.74 19.57 -12.80
C GLU A 66 -19.68 19.96 -11.67
N LEU A 67 -20.23 21.17 -11.77
CA LEU A 67 -21.32 21.68 -10.95
C LEU A 67 -22.66 21.03 -11.31
N LEU A 68 -23.67 21.24 -10.47
CA LEU A 68 -25.01 20.67 -10.71
C LEU A 68 -25.62 21.18 -12.01
N GLU A 69 -25.52 22.48 -12.30
CA GLU A 69 -26.08 23.03 -13.54
C GLU A 69 -25.37 22.48 -14.79
N GLU A 70 -24.07 22.20 -14.67
CA GLU A 70 -23.28 21.61 -15.75
C GLU A 70 -23.66 20.14 -15.96
N ARG A 71 -23.90 19.38 -14.89
CA ARG A 71 -24.41 18.00 -14.95
C ARG A 71 -25.78 17.93 -15.60
N GLU A 72 -26.72 18.76 -15.14
CA GLU A 72 -28.09 18.83 -15.68
C GLU A 72 -28.12 19.32 -17.14
N GLY A 73 -27.11 20.10 -17.54
CA GLY A 73 -26.87 20.51 -18.93
C GLY A 73 -26.13 19.50 -19.79
N ASN A 74 -25.82 18.29 -19.30
CA ASN A 74 -25.00 17.27 -19.99
C ASN A 74 -23.60 17.76 -20.38
N LYS A 75 -22.96 18.58 -19.55
CA LYS A 75 -21.64 19.17 -19.80
C LYS A 75 -20.50 18.54 -19.02
N THR A 76 -20.75 17.44 -18.29
CA THR A 76 -19.73 16.73 -17.48
C THR A 76 -18.42 16.54 -18.25
N ASP A 77 -18.50 15.96 -19.46
CA ASP A 77 -17.32 15.65 -20.26
C ASP A 77 -16.61 16.90 -20.77
N GLU A 78 -17.38 17.92 -21.17
CA GLU A 78 -16.84 19.21 -21.62
C GLU A 78 -16.04 19.90 -20.51
N VAL A 79 -16.59 19.91 -19.29
CA VAL A 79 -15.96 20.52 -18.11
C VAL A 79 -14.69 19.78 -17.73
N ASN A 80 -14.75 18.45 -17.63
CA ASN A 80 -13.60 17.62 -17.30
C ASN A 80 -12.49 17.73 -18.37
N GLU A 81 -12.85 17.70 -19.65
CA GLU A 81 -11.89 17.84 -20.74
C GLU A 81 -11.23 19.24 -20.74
N ARG A 82 -12.00 20.31 -20.46
CA ARG A 82 -11.46 21.68 -20.31
C ARG A 82 -10.41 21.75 -19.20
N MET A 83 -10.73 21.24 -18.01
CA MET A 83 -9.82 21.26 -16.86
C MET A 83 -8.55 20.44 -17.12
N LEU A 84 -8.68 19.27 -17.74
CA LEU A 84 -7.53 18.43 -18.12
C LEU A 84 -6.65 19.11 -19.17
N LYS A 85 -7.25 19.69 -20.22
CA LYS A 85 -6.51 20.40 -21.29
C LYS A 85 -5.65 21.55 -20.75
N ALA A 86 -6.09 22.23 -19.70
CA ALA A 86 -5.34 23.32 -19.09
C ALA A 86 -4.05 22.83 -18.41
N VAL A 87 -4.07 21.66 -17.76
CA VAL A 87 -2.95 21.18 -16.94
C VAL A 87 -2.01 20.21 -17.64
N ILE A 88 -2.50 19.42 -18.61
CA ILE A 88 -1.69 18.41 -19.32
C ILE A 88 -0.37 18.99 -19.86
N PRO A 89 -0.35 20.17 -20.51
CA PRO A 89 0.90 20.76 -21.02
C PRO A 89 1.90 21.16 -19.93
N LYS A 90 1.48 21.20 -18.66
CA LYS A 90 2.30 21.57 -17.50
C LYS A 90 2.85 20.37 -16.73
N ILE A 91 2.48 19.15 -17.12
CA ILE A 91 2.92 17.92 -16.47
C ILE A 91 4.22 17.44 -17.13
N SER A 92 5.27 17.31 -16.32
CA SER A 92 6.56 16.75 -16.77
C SER A 92 6.76 15.29 -16.34
N ASP A 93 6.13 14.85 -15.24
CA ASP A 93 6.25 13.49 -14.71
C ASP A 93 4.88 12.92 -14.31
N TRP A 94 4.30 12.14 -15.22
CA TRP A 94 3.00 11.46 -15.02
C TRP A 94 3.02 10.45 -13.87
N LYS A 95 4.18 9.93 -13.45
CA LYS A 95 4.26 9.02 -12.28
C LYS A 95 3.94 9.73 -10.97
N LYS A 96 3.99 11.06 -10.98
CA LYS A 96 3.67 11.95 -9.86
C LYS A 96 2.32 12.64 -10.02
N VAL A 97 1.44 12.10 -10.85
CA VAL A 97 0.10 12.64 -11.08
C VAL A 97 -0.95 11.62 -10.64
N VAL A 98 -1.99 12.14 -10.00
CA VAL A 98 -3.24 11.46 -9.71
C VAL A 98 -4.35 12.42 -10.11
N ILE A 99 -5.40 11.90 -10.75
CA ILE A 99 -6.62 12.67 -11.03
C ILE A 99 -7.65 12.31 -9.96
N ALA A 100 -8.36 13.30 -9.42
CA ALA A 100 -9.50 13.08 -8.54
C ALA A 100 -10.75 13.67 -9.19
N TYR A 101 -11.69 12.81 -9.57
CA TYR A 101 -12.98 13.23 -10.10
C TYR A 101 -13.96 13.52 -8.96
N GLU A 102 -14.41 14.76 -8.89
CA GLU A 102 -15.27 15.32 -7.86
C GLU A 102 -16.61 15.71 -8.48
N PRO A 103 -17.64 14.84 -8.48
CA PRO A 103 -18.99 15.26 -8.87
C PRO A 103 -19.47 16.30 -7.86
N VAL A 104 -19.24 17.59 -8.10
CA VAL A 104 -19.38 18.66 -7.10
C VAL A 104 -20.82 18.73 -6.58
N TRP A 105 -21.77 18.41 -7.46
CA TRP A 105 -23.18 18.30 -7.14
C TRP A 105 -23.53 17.21 -6.12
N ALA A 106 -22.65 16.25 -5.87
CA ALA A 106 -22.79 15.16 -4.90
C ALA A 106 -21.91 15.34 -3.63
N ILE A 107 -21.24 16.48 -3.48
CA ILE A 107 -20.37 16.77 -2.32
C ILE A 107 -21.15 17.58 -1.28
N GLY A 108 -21.48 16.97 -0.14
CA GLY A 108 -22.13 17.66 0.98
C GLY A 108 -23.58 18.12 0.73
N THR A 109 -24.17 17.70 -0.39
CA THR A 109 -25.55 18.06 -0.79
C THR A 109 -26.61 17.04 -0.37
N GLY A 110 -26.19 15.87 0.13
CA GLY A 110 -27.07 14.73 0.39
C GLY A 110 -27.50 13.96 -0.86
N LYS A 111 -27.18 14.45 -2.07
CA LYS A 111 -27.25 13.68 -3.31
C LYS A 111 -25.99 12.81 -3.41
N VAL A 112 -26.16 11.55 -3.80
CA VAL A 112 -25.06 10.58 -3.94
C VAL A 112 -25.02 10.14 -5.39
N ALA A 113 -23.86 10.27 -6.04
CA ALA A 113 -23.66 9.70 -7.37
C ALA A 113 -23.69 8.17 -7.28
N THR A 114 -24.38 7.52 -8.19
CA THR A 114 -24.39 6.06 -8.22
C THR A 114 -23.01 5.54 -8.65
N PRO A 115 -22.63 4.30 -8.28
CA PRO A 115 -21.38 3.70 -8.74
C PRO A 115 -21.25 3.66 -10.28
N GLU A 116 -22.36 3.51 -11.01
CA GLU A 116 -22.38 3.58 -12.48
C GLU A 116 -22.05 4.99 -12.96
N GLN A 117 -22.64 6.03 -12.38
CA GLN A 117 -22.34 7.42 -12.75
C GLN A 117 -20.88 7.79 -12.46
N ALA A 118 -20.30 7.26 -11.39
CA ALA A 118 -18.89 7.41 -11.09
C ALA A 118 -18.02 6.69 -12.13
N GLN A 119 -18.36 5.44 -12.45
CA GLN A 119 -17.65 4.65 -13.46
C GLN A 119 -17.68 5.31 -14.85
N ASP A 120 -18.85 5.78 -15.31
CA ASP A 120 -19.00 6.42 -16.62
C ASP A 120 -18.10 7.65 -16.74
N ALA A 121 -18.03 8.48 -15.70
CA ALA A 121 -17.17 9.65 -15.67
C ALA A 121 -15.67 9.28 -15.66
N HIS A 122 -15.29 8.26 -14.89
CA HIS A 122 -13.91 7.77 -14.84
C HIS A 122 -13.45 7.19 -16.18
N GLU A 123 -14.29 6.37 -16.84
CA GLU A 123 -14.01 5.82 -18.16
C GLU A 123 -13.86 6.95 -19.19
N ALA A 124 -14.72 7.98 -19.14
CA ALA A 124 -14.62 9.16 -20.01
C ALA A 124 -13.31 9.94 -19.77
N ILE A 125 -12.92 10.16 -18.51
CA ILE A 125 -11.65 10.81 -18.15
C ILE A 125 -10.46 9.99 -18.68
N ARG A 126 -10.47 8.65 -18.54
CA ARG A 126 -9.41 7.79 -19.06
C ARG A 126 -9.30 7.89 -20.58
N LYS A 127 -10.42 7.92 -21.29
CA LYS A 127 -10.47 8.16 -22.76
C LYS A 127 -9.91 9.53 -23.15
N MET A 128 -10.23 10.58 -22.38
CA MET A 128 -9.69 11.93 -22.61
C MET A 128 -8.17 11.94 -22.44
N LEU A 129 -7.65 11.28 -21.40
CA LEU A 129 -6.23 11.14 -21.15
C LEU A 129 -5.53 10.37 -22.27
N LEU A 130 -6.09 9.23 -22.70
CA LEU A 130 -5.56 8.44 -23.82
C LEU A 130 -5.43 9.29 -25.09
N LYS A 131 -6.47 10.07 -25.41
CA LYS A 131 -6.48 10.95 -26.60
C LYS A 131 -5.44 12.09 -26.50
N ALA A 132 -5.23 12.63 -25.31
CA ALA A 132 -4.36 13.78 -25.10
C ALA A 132 -2.90 13.42 -24.81
N THR A 133 -2.62 12.15 -24.48
CA THR A 133 -1.30 11.70 -24.01
C THR A 133 -0.86 10.41 -24.73
N SER A 134 -0.78 9.28 -24.03
CA SER A 134 -0.42 7.97 -24.55
C SER A 134 -1.17 6.87 -23.78
N GLU A 135 -1.18 5.65 -24.33
CA GLU A 135 -1.74 4.46 -23.66
C GLU A 135 -1.05 4.20 -22.32
N GLU A 136 0.29 4.27 -22.28
CA GLU A 136 1.06 4.10 -21.04
C GLU A 136 0.64 5.09 -19.95
N VAL A 137 0.39 6.35 -20.30
CA VAL A 137 -0.03 7.39 -19.35
C VAL A 137 -1.47 7.16 -18.91
N ALA A 138 -2.38 6.87 -19.85
CA ALA A 138 -3.80 6.67 -19.55
C ALA A 138 -4.05 5.44 -18.67
N ASP A 139 -3.29 4.37 -18.88
CA ASP A 139 -3.35 3.16 -18.05
C ASP A 139 -2.61 3.32 -16.73
N GLY A 140 -1.52 4.08 -16.71
CA GLY A 140 -0.67 4.25 -15.53
C GLY A 140 -1.17 5.29 -14.52
N VAL A 141 -1.97 6.26 -14.96
CA VAL A 141 -2.49 7.30 -14.07
C VAL A 141 -3.67 6.79 -13.25
N ARG A 142 -3.63 7.07 -11.94
CA ARG A 142 -4.73 6.74 -11.02
C ARG A 142 -5.80 7.81 -11.11
N ILE A 143 -7.06 7.37 -11.27
CA ILE A 143 -8.26 8.20 -11.26
C ILE A 143 -9.07 7.85 -10.01
N LEU A 144 -9.06 8.74 -9.03
CA LEU A 144 -9.75 8.59 -7.76
C LEU A 144 -11.16 9.18 -7.84
N TYR A 145 -12.10 8.52 -7.16
CA TYR A 145 -13.42 9.09 -6.95
C TYR A 145 -13.41 9.98 -5.69
N GLY A 146 -13.74 11.26 -5.86
CA GLY A 146 -13.75 12.31 -4.84
C GLY A 146 -15.14 12.75 -4.38
N GLY A 147 -16.19 12.00 -4.73
CA GLY A 147 -17.54 12.24 -4.22
C GLY A 147 -17.74 11.75 -2.77
N SER A 148 -18.99 11.61 -2.35
CA SER A 148 -19.32 11.13 -0.99
C SER A 148 -18.98 9.64 -0.81
N VAL A 149 -17.80 9.34 -0.27
CA VAL A 149 -17.34 7.99 0.08
C VAL A 149 -17.52 7.72 1.58
N SER A 150 -18.06 6.56 1.90
CA SER A 150 -18.26 6.05 3.26
C SER A 150 -17.90 4.55 3.36
N PRO A 151 -17.76 3.99 4.57
CA PRO A 151 -17.59 2.55 4.73
C PRO A 151 -18.70 1.72 4.07
N ASP A 152 -19.92 2.25 4.00
CA ASP A 152 -21.08 1.55 3.47
C ASP A 152 -21.04 1.40 1.94
N ASN A 153 -20.44 2.35 1.22
CA ASN A 153 -20.43 2.36 -0.26
C ASN A 153 -19.06 2.08 -0.88
N CYS A 154 -17.97 2.14 -0.09
CA CYS A 154 -16.61 2.05 -0.62
C CYS A 154 -16.33 0.76 -1.39
N LYS A 155 -16.86 -0.39 -0.96
CA LYS A 155 -16.65 -1.69 -1.63
C LYS A 155 -17.26 -1.73 -3.02
N GLU A 156 -18.47 -1.20 -3.17
CA GLU A 156 -19.17 -1.18 -4.45
C GLU A 156 -18.48 -0.25 -5.44
N LEU A 157 -18.08 0.94 -4.98
CA LEU A 157 -17.32 1.90 -5.79
C LEU A 157 -15.94 1.34 -6.18
N SER A 158 -15.22 0.70 -5.26
CA SER A 158 -13.90 0.11 -5.54
C SER A 158 -13.96 -1.09 -6.49
N GLY A 159 -15.15 -1.67 -6.69
CA GLY A 159 -15.36 -2.76 -7.65
C GLY A 159 -15.50 -2.30 -9.09
N LYS A 160 -15.54 -0.99 -9.35
CA LYS A 160 -15.65 -0.42 -10.69
C LYS A 160 -14.28 -0.37 -11.37
N PRO A 161 -14.18 -0.76 -12.67
CA PRO A 161 -12.89 -1.01 -13.32
C PRO A 161 -12.01 0.23 -13.47
N ASP A 162 -12.59 1.43 -13.58
CA ASP A 162 -11.83 2.67 -13.76
C ASP A 162 -11.72 3.52 -12.49
N ILE A 163 -12.21 3.02 -11.35
CA ILE A 163 -12.09 3.69 -10.04
C ILE A 163 -10.87 3.13 -9.30
N ASP A 164 -9.77 3.88 -9.35
CA ASP A 164 -8.46 3.46 -8.82
C ASP A 164 -8.27 3.76 -7.32
N GLY A 165 -9.33 4.26 -6.66
CA GLY A 165 -9.33 4.61 -5.24
C GLY A 165 -10.17 5.85 -4.95
N PHE A 166 -9.91 6.49 -3.81
CA PHE A 166 -10.77 7.56 -3.28
C PHE A 166 -9.99 8.79 -2.81
N LEU A 167 -10.57 9.97 -3.05
CA LEU A 167 -10.23 11.20 -2.33
C LEU A 167 -11.31 11.44 -1.27
N VAL A 168 -11.03 11.04 -0.03
CA VAL A 168 -12.05 10.99 1.03
C VAL A 168 -12.08 12.29 1.83
N GLY A 169 -13.24 12.96 1.85
CA GLY A 169 -13.51 14.14 2.67
C GLY A 169 -13.78 13.80 4.15
N GLY A 170 -14.98 14.08 4.64
CA GLY A 170 -15.32 14.01 6.06
C GLY A 170 -15.11 12.63 6.74
N ALA A 171 -15.19 11.53 5.99
CA ALA A 171 -14.91 10.20 6.55
C ALA A 171 -13.43 9.98 6.88
N SER A 172 -12.50 10.76 6.30
CA SER A 172 -11.06 10.70 6.64
C SER A 172 -10.75 11.16 8.08
N LEU A 173 -11.69 11.88 8.71
CA LEU A 173 -11.57 12.35 10.09
C LEU A 173 -12.10 11.34 11.12
N LYS A 174 -12.51 10.15 10.68
CA LYS A 174 -13.13 9.11 11.52
C LYS A 174 -12.26 7.84 11.54
N PRO A 175 -12.31 7.03 12.62
CA PRO A 175 -11.61 5.74 12.66
C PRO A 175 -11.98 4.81 11.50
N THR A 176 -13.23 4.89 11.04
CA THR A 176 -13.74 4.09 9.91
C THR A 176 -13.08 4.41 8.57
N PHE A 177 -12.19 5.40 8.50
CA PHE A 177 -11.36 5.62 7.31
C PHE A 177 -10.54 4.38 6.94
N THR A 178 -10.13 3.57 7.94
CA THR A 178 -9.41 2.31 7.69
C THR A 178 -10.23 1.29 6.92
N ASP A 179 -11.56 1.33 7.04
CA ASP A 179 -12.46 0.43 6.31
C ASP A 179 -12.44 0.78 4.81
N ILE A 180 -12.42 2.08 4.50
CA ILE A 180 -12.33 2.60 3.13
C ILE A 180 -10.97 2.24 2.52
N ILE A 181 -9.87 2.39 3.26
CA ILE A 181 -8.53 1.95 2.80
C ILE A 181 -8.54 0.46 2.49
N SER A 182 -9.12 -0.35 3.38
CA SER A 182 -9.16 -1.81 3.22
C SER A 182 -9.99 -2.26 2.01
N ALA A 183 -10.99 -1.48 1.60
CA ALA A 183 -11.77 -1.75 0.38
C ALA A 183 -10.96 -1.53 -0.91
N CYS A 184 -10.01 -0.57 -0.91
CA CYS A 184 -9.17 -0.29 -2.09
C CYS A 184 -7.97 -1.24 -2.24
N VAL A 185 -7.60 -1.97 -1.19
CA VAL A 185 -6.49 -2.93 -1.27
C VAL A 185 -7.04 -4.24 -1.82
N PRO A 186 -6.64 -4.68 -3.04
CA PRO A 186 -7.08 -5.98 -3.54
C PRO A 186 -6.68 -7.05 -2.50
N PRO A 187 -7.56 -8.02 -2.20
CA PRO A 187 -7.28 -9.02 -1.17
C PRO A 187 -5.94 -9.66 -1.47
N ILE A 188 -5.04 -9.66 -0.48
CA ILE A 188 -3.73 -10.29 -0.60
C ILE A 188 -3.98 -11.74 -1.03
N PRO A 189 -3.53 -12.16 -2.23
CA PRO A 189 -3.84 -13.50 -2.71
C PRO A 189 -3.26 -14.52 -1.73
N LEU A 190 -4.13 -15.37 -1.18
CA LEU A 190 -3.72 -16.48 -0.32
C LEU A 190 -2.82 -17.42 -1.13
N LYS A 191 -1.51 -17.36 -0.89
CA LYS A 191 -0.56 -18.30 -1.51
C LYS A 191 -0.57 -19.60 -0.71
N LYS A 192 -0.59 -20.75 -1.42
CA LYS A 192 -0.36 -22.05 -0.78
C LYS A 192 1.01 -22.00 -0.05
N PRO A 193 1.12 -22.55 1.18
CA PRO A 193 2.39 -22.58 1.89
C PRO A 193 3.45 -23.31 1.05
N LYS A 194 4.60 -22.65 0.82
CA LYS A 194 5.76 -23.30 0.17
C LYS A 194 6.62 -23.92 1.27
N PHE A 195 6.67 -25.26 1.29
CA PHE A 195 7.51 -25.98 2.23
C PHE A 195 8.97 -25.94 1.77
N SER A 196 9.86 -25.75 2.74
CA SER A 196 11.31 -25.81 2.58
C SER A 196 11.88 -26.99 3.37
N LYS A 197 13.14 -27.33 3.15
CA LYS A 197 13.90 -28.29 3.95
C LYS A 197 14.88 -27.56 4.85
N VAL A 198 15.33 -28.21 5.93
CA VAL A 198 16.23 -27.60 6.92
C VAL A 198 17.57 -27.18 6.31
N ASP A 199 18.10 -27.95 5.37
CA ASP A 199 19.39 -27.67 4.74
C ASP A 199 19.41 -26.47 3.78
N ALA A 200 18.23 -26.01 3.35
CA ALA A 200 18.03 -24.86 2.48
C ALA A 200 17.96 -23.53 3.24
N LEU A 201 18.02 -23.56 4.57
CA LEU A 201 17.98 -22.37 5.41
C LEU A 201 19.31 -21.60 5.34
N ASP A 202 19.23 -20.31 5.10
CA ASP A 202 20.35 -19.38 5.08
C ASP A 202 20.04 -18.11 5.92
N PRO A 203 21.03 -17.27 6.25
CA PRO A 203 20.82 -16.06 7.04
C PRO A 203 19.76 -15.08 6.50
N ARG A 204 19.42 -15.14 5.21
CA ARG A 204 18.42 -14.28 4.56
C ARG A 204 17.03 -14.92 4.48
N SER A 205 16.89 -16.18 4.88
CA SER A 205 15.64 -16.92 4.78
C SER A 205 14.53 -16.28 5.63
N ARG A 206 13.39 -15.96 4.97
CA ARG A 206 12.18 -15.37 5.58
C ARG A 206 10.94 -16.10 5.10
N GLY A 207 9.88 -16.10 5.92
CA GLY A 207 8.63 -16.79 5.58
C GLY A 207 8.79 -18.32 5.50
N VAL A 208 9.76 -18.85 6.26
CA VAL A 208 10.14 -20.25 6.28
C VAL A 208 8.97 -21.09 6.79
N THR A 209 8.60 -22.10 6.01
CA THR A 209 7.61 -23.11 6.39
C THR A 209 8.23 -24.48 6.25
N ILE A 210 8.33 -25.23 7.35
CA ILE A 210 8.92 -26.58 7.39
C ILE A 210 8.10 -27.48 8.31
N ASN A 211 8.15 -28.79 8.05
CA ASN A 211 7.82 -29.80 9.05
C ASN A 211 9.13 -30.40 9.54
N ALA A 212 9.29 -30.47 10.86
CA ALA A 212 10.50 -30.98 11.47
C ALA A 212 10.15 -31.79 12.70
N LYS A 213 10.93 -32.85 12.94
CA LYS A 213 10.83 -33.68 14.12
C LYS A 213 11.64 -33.06 15.25
N VAL A 214 11.09 -33.06 16.46
CA VAL A 214 11.79 -32.55 17.64
C VAL A 214 12.88 -33.53 18.05
N VAL A 215 14.12 -33.06 18.06
CA VAL A 215 15.32 -33.85 18.37
C VAL A 215 15.76 -33.64 19.81
N LYS A 216 15.75 -32.38 20.28
CA LYS A 216 16.10 -32.03 21.65
C LYS A 216 14.95 -31.28 22.31
N ALA A 217 14.69 -31.60 23.57
CA ALA A 217 13.65 -30.95 24.37
C ALA A 217 13.90 -29.44 24.52
N ALA A 218 12.82 -28.73 24.78
CA ALA A 218 12.83 -27.28 24.98
C ALA A 218 13.67 -26.88 26.20
N GLU A 219 14.60 -25.96 26.01
CA GLU A 219 15.49 -25.44 27.04
C GLU A 219 15.32 -23.92 27.16
N SER A 220 15.08 -23.42 28.38
CA SER A 220 14.98 -21.98 28.62
C SER A 220 16.37 -21.36 28.58
N VAL A 221 16.54 -20.34 27.74
CA VAL A 221 17.81 -19.65 27.52
C VAL A 221 17.74 -18.15 27.87
N GLY A 222 16.61 -17.69 28.42
CA GLY A 222 16.37 -16.31 28.82
C GLY A 222 14.96 -16.11 29.38
N ALA A 223 14.65 -14.89 29.83
CA ALA A 223 13.39 -14.57 30.51
C ALA A 223 12.13 -14.95 29.69
N ASP A 224 12.16 -14.76 28.37
CA ASP A 224 11.06 -15.06 27.45
C ASP A 224 11.54 -15.81 26.18
N LEU A 225 12.60 -16.61 26.33
CA LEU A 225 13.24 -17.28 25.19
C LEU A 225 13.51 -18.75 25.50
N THR A 226 12.96 -19.62 24.64
CA THR A 226 13.14 -21.06 24.72
C THR A 226 13.72 -21.58 23.42
N GLU A 227 14.77 -22.40 23.49
CA GLU A 227 15.35 -23.06 22.32
C GLU A 227 14.95 -24.53 22.24
N VAL A 228 14.68 -25.00 21.02
CA VAL A 228 14.32 -26.38 20.72
C VAL A 228 15.12 -26.81 19.50
N VAL A 229 15.73 -27.99 19.50
CA VAL A 229 16.38 -28.51 18.29
C VAL A 229 15.39 -29.37 17.52
N VAL A 230 15.14 -29.01 16.27
CA VAL A 230 14.30 -29.78 15.35
C VAL A 230 15.09 -30.14 14.10
N GLY A 231 14.66 -31.17 13.37
CA GLY A 231 15.31 -31.53 12.13
C GLY A 231 14.42 -32.33 11.18
N ASP A 232 14.89 -32.46 9.95
CA ASP A 232 14.34 -33.33 8.92
C ASP A 232 15.46 -34.22 8.35
N GLU A 233 15.20 -34.94 7.26
CA GLU A 233 16.19 -35.82 6.64
C GLU A 233 17.42 -35.08 6.07
N THR A 234 17.38 -33.75 5.98
CA THR A 234 18.43 -32.91 5.41
C THR A 234 19.34 -32.28 6.46
N GLY A 235 18.87 -32.15 7.71
CA GLY A 235 19.67 -31.61 8.81
C GLY A 235 18.86 -31.21 10.04
N THR A 236 19.53 -30.57 11.00
CA THR A 236 18.93 -30.00 12.21
C THR A 236 19.09 -28.49 12.26
N VAL A 237 18.14 -27.80 12.89
CA VAL A 237 18.17 -26.36 13.17
C VAL A 237 17.63 -26.09 14.57
N THR A 238 18.24 -25.12 15.25
CA THR A 238 17.75 -24.61 16.53
C THR A 238 16.60 -23.60 16.29
N LEU A 239 15.41 -23.95 16.78
CA LEU A 239 14.28 -23.04 16.91
C LEU A 239 14.49 -22.09 18.08
N SER A 240 14.13 -20.83 17.91
CA SER A 240 14.08 -19.84 18.97
C SER A 240 12.63 -19.37 19.16
N LEU A 241 12.00 -19.81 20.25
CA LEU A 241 10.61 -19.53 20.58
C LEU A 241 10.56 -18.30 21.49
N ARG A 242 9.93 -17.21 21.02
CA ARG A 242 9.75 -15.98 21.79
C ARG A 242 8.28 -15.69 22.03
N GLY A 243 7.84 -15.80 23.28
CA GLY A 243 6.43 -15.60 23.65
C GLY A 243 5.48 -16.67 23.06
N VAL A 244 6.03 -17.81 22.60
CA VAL A 244 5.30 -18.95 22.04
C VAL A 244 5.56 -20.17 22.92
N SER A 245 4.51 -20.89 23.29
CA SER A 245 4.62 -22.08 24.15
C SER A 245 5.35 -23.23 23.45
N ALA A 246 6.31 -23.82 24.14
CA ALA A 246 7.02 -25.03 23.70
C ALA A 246 6.24 -26.32 23.97
N GLY A 247 4.99 -26.25 24.47
CA GLY A 247 4.21 -27.43 24.86
C GLY A 247 3.93 -28.43 23.73
N VAL A 248 4.07 -28.03 22.47
CA VAL A 248 3.94 -28.92 21.30
C VAL A 248 5.27 -29.54 20.87
N CYS A 249 6.39 -29.13 21.48
CA CYS A 249 7.74 -29.56 21.14
C CYS A 249 8.20 -30.75 22.00
N GLU A 250 7.48 -31.87 21.92
CA GLU A 250 7.87 -33.13 22.58
C GLU A 250 8.86 -33.92 21.71
N VAL A 251 9.93 -34.44 22.32
CA VAL A 251 10.97 -35.20 21.60
C VAL A 251 10.36 -36.38 20.86
N GLY A 252 10.71 -36.51 19.57
CA GLY A 252 10.21 -37.54 18.68
C GLY A 252 8.88 -37.21 18.00
N LYS A 253 8.17 -36.14 18.38
CA LYS A 253 6.98 -35.65 17.67
C LYS A 253 7.36 -34.75 16.50
N THR A 254 6.50 -34.69 15.50
CA THR A 254 6.63 -33.77 14.37
C THR A 254 5.86 -32.50 14.64
N VAL A 255 6.51 -31.36 14.38
CA VAL A 255 5.89 -30.04 14.44
C VAL A 255 5.96 -29.37 13.09
N ARG A 256 4.89 -28.65 12.76
CA ARG A 256 4.82 -27.73 11.62
C ARG A 256 5.15 -26.33 12.10
N ILE A 257 6.16 -25.74 11.48
CA ILE A 257 6.58 -24.35 11.67
C ILE A 257 6.17 -23.58 10.42
N GLN A 258 5.41 -22.50 10.57
CA GLN A 258 4.92 -21.68 9.45
C GLN A 258 5.30 -20.22 9.64
N ASN A 259 5.71 -19.56 8.55
CA ASN A 259 6.07 -18.15 8.51
C ASN A 259 7.16 -17.74 9.53
N ALA A 260 8.08 -18.66 9.84
CA ALA A 260 9.24 -18.37 10.66
C ALA A 260 10.29 -17.57 9.87
N HIS A 261 11.25 -16.98 10.56
CA HIS A 261 12.35 -16.26 9.92
C HIS A 261 13.66 -16.59 10.58
N VAL A 262 14.75 -16.54 9.81
CA VAL A 262 16.09 -16.75 10.36
C VAL A 262 16.56 -15.47 11.02
N VAL A 263 17.11 -15.61 12.23
CA VAL A 263 17.81 -14.53 12.96
C VAL A 263 19.23 -14.96 13.25
N MET A 264 20.15 -14.00 13.28
CA MET A 264 21.54 -14.22 13.67
C MET A 264 21.72 -14.00 15.16
N VAL A 265 22.27 -14.98 15.87
CA VAL A 265 22.63 -14.90 17.29
C VAL A 265 24.08 -15.31 17.44
N LYS A 266 24.94 -14.35 17.79
CA LYS A 266 26.39 -14.55 17.98
C LYS A 266 27.07 -15.28 16.80
N GLY A 267 26.72 -14.92 15.56
CA GLY A 267 27.29 -15.54 14.36
C GLY A 267 26.59 -16.81 13.88
N TYR A 268 25.59 -17.32 14.60
CA TYR A 268 24.86 -18.54 14.24
C TYR A 268 23.40 -18.24 13.86
N ILE A 269 22.84 -19.05 12.96
CA ILE A 269 21.42 -18.95 12.63
C ILE A 269 20.54 -19.57 13.73
N ARG A 270 19.39 -18.94 13.97
CA ARG A 270 18.27 -19.47 14.73
C ARG A 270 17.00 -19.31 13.90
N LEU A 271 16.15 -20.32 13.87
CA LEU A 271 14.85 -20.20 13.23
C LEU A 271 13.85 -19.65 14.25
N ALA A 272 13.57 -18.35 14.16
CA ALA A 272 12.72 -17.64 15.11
C ALA A 272 11.23 -17.90 14.85
N VAL A 273 10.53 -18.26 15.92
CA VAL A 273 9.07 -18.39 15.97
C VAL A 273 8.55 -17.37 16.97
N ASP A 274 7.95 -16.30 16.43
CA ASP A 274 7.38 -15.19 17.20
C ASP A 274 5.86 -15.06 16.93
N LYS A 275 5.27 -13.94 17.34
CA LYS A 275 3.83 -13.65 17.16
C LYS A 275 3.33 -13.67 15.71
N TRP A 276 4.23 -13.66 14.72
CA TRP A 276 3.88 -13.69 13.29
C TRP A 276 4.06 -15.07 12.66
N ALA A 277 4.63 -16.03 13.41
CA ALA A 277 4.79 -17.41 13.01
C ALA A 277 3.75 -18.31 13.68
N ALA A 278 3.55 -19.51 13.15
CA ALA A 278 2.74 -20.54 13.77
C ALA A 278 3.55 -21.80 14.04
N LEU A 279 3.34 -22.39 15.21
CA LEU A 279 3.93 -23.66 15.61
C LEU A 279 2.80 -24.60 16.03
N LYS A 280 2.66 -25.72 15.32
CA LYS A 280 1.53 -26.66 15.49
C LYS A 280 2.02 -28.11 15.46
N PRO A 281 1.40 -29.04 16.19
CA PRO A 281 1.63 -30.46 15.98
C PRO A 281 1.14 -30.86 14.57
N THR A 282 1.78 -31.88 13.98
CA THR A 282 1.35 -32.44 12.71
C THR A 282 1.65 -33.93 12.65
N ASP A 283 0.78 -34.69 11.98
CA ASP A 283 0.96 -36.11 11.69
C ASP A 283 1.69 -36.35 10.36
N GLU A 284 2.17 -35.30 9.69
CA GLU A 284 2.93 -35.45 8.45
C GLU A 284 4.26 -36.17 8.70
N GLU A 285 4.53 -37.20 7.89
CA GLU A 285 5.76 -37.96 7.97
C GLU A 285 6.96 -37.09 7.55
N VAL A 286 7.90 -36.96 8.48
CA VAL A 286 9.24 -36.45 8.23
C VAL A 286 10.18 -37.66 8.24
N GLY A 287 11.11 -37.71 7.29
CA GLY A 287 12.10 -38.79 7.20
C GLY A 287 12.97 -38.89 8.46
N GLU A 288 13.84 -39.91 8.49
CA GLU A 288 14.80 -40.05 9.59
C GLU A 288 15.69 -38.80 9.67
N VAL A 289 15.71 -38.15 10.84
CA VAL A 289 16.42 -36.88 11.01
C VAL A 289 17.92 -37.06 10.83
N SER A 290 18.51 -36.29 9.93
CA SER A 290 19.96 -36.28 9.74
C SER A 290 20.63 -35.40 10.79
N THR A 291 21.35 -36.00 11.73
CA THR A 291 22.17 -35.27 12.72
C THR A 291 23.56 -34.91 12.19
N LYS A 292 23.88 -35.25 10.94
CA LYS A 292 25.20 -34.98 10.33
C LYS A 292 25.41 -33.52 9.96
N LYS A 293 24.33 -32.75 9.80
CA LYS A 293 24.36 -31.35 9.39
C LYS A 293 23.47 -30.53 10.32
N ASP A 294 24.10 -29.80 11.24
CA ASP A 294 23.43 -28.78 12.02
C ASP A 294 23.64 -27.41 11.35
N VAL A 295 22.60 -26.92 10.66
CA VAL A 295 22.69 -25.62 9.98
C VAL A 295 22.83 -24.46 10.98
N SER A 296 22.40 -24.66 12.23
CA SER A 296 22.51 -23.69 13.32
C SER A 296 23.84 -23.74 14.10
N ALA A 297 24.74 -24.66 13.73
CA ALA A 297 26.11 -24.72 14.22
C ALA A 297 27.13 -24.13 13.22
N VAL A 298 26.68 -23.71 12.03
CA VAL A 298 27.54 -23.01 11.06
C VAL A 298 27.69 -21.56 11.49
N GLU A 299 28.93 -21.11 11.69
CA GLU A 299 29.26 -19.72 11.97
C GLU A 299 29.32 -18.93 10.65
N TYR A 300 28.64 -17.79 10.62
CA TYR A 300 28.62 -16.88 9.48
C TYR A 300 29.27 -15.55 9.88
N GLU A 301 30.14 -15.05 9.01
CA GLU A 301 30.68 -13.69 9.13
C GLU A 301 29.80 -12.69 8.36
N LEU A 302 29.66 -11.48 8.92
CA LEU A 302 29.05 -10.36 8.22
C LEU A 302 29.99 -9.93 7.08
N ALA A 303 29.69 -10.36 5.85
CA ALA A 303 30.28 -9.75 4.67
C ALA A 303 29.75 -8.31 4.55
N VAL A 304 30.57 -7.34 4.91
CA VAL A 304 30.28 -5.92 4.63
C VAL A 304 30.46 -5.75 3.12
N ALA A 305 29.33 -5.68 2.40
CA ALA A 305 29.29 -5.26 1.00
C ALA A 305 28.92 -3.77 0.94
#